data_AF-A0A6J1FML3-F1
#
_entry.id   AF-A0A6J1FML3-F1
#
_cell.length_a   1.000
_cell.length_b   1.000
_cell.length_c   1.000
_cell.angle_alpha   90.00
_cell.angle_beta   90.00
_cell.angle_gamma   90.00
#
_symmetry.space_group_name_H-M   'P 1'
#
loop_
_entity.id
_entity.type
_entity.pdbx_description
1 polymer ?
#
loop_
_entity_poly.entity_id
_entity_poly.type
_entity_poly.pdbx_seq_one_letter_code
_entity_poly.pdbx_strand_id
1 'polypeptide(L)'
;MEEYLQYMKTLRLQMSAKSELKQFKEDAERMMRAKGEICSQILEQQRKITSLEHDICTLSQTLELIQQEKVSLGAKIIEKSNYYAKVSEDISLKFQDQQDWVNANMIRGEAEEHGLVKFETAKRGSETEGSYDTVGGISGTRIYCSPNNLVLNSCHGLASVLKHNVLSNVGLQVEERKDLESAKDKLSQVSKMKCAVVLENSKIGQSIEEVKNELNDFKPELRAMDDVTLEEESKALLSDKAGETEYSRSLQDQIAKLKEISRVIKCTCGKEYKAGISSST
;
A
#
# COMPACT_ATOMS: atom_id res chain seq x y z
N MET A 1 -32.77 -68.04 -40.90
CA MET A 1 -31.73 -67.86 -39.86
C MET A 1 -31.36 -66.38 -39.74
N GLU A 2 -31.29 -65.65 -40.85
CA GLU A 2 -31.11 -64.18 -40.95
C GLU A 2 -31.91 -63.37 -39.93
N GLU A 3 -33.22 -63.55 -39.82
CA GLU A 3 -34.09 -62.68 -39.01
C GLU A 3 -33.67 -62.66 -37.53
N TYR A 4 -33.28 -63.82 -36.99
CA TYR A 4 -32.78 -63.93 -35.62
C TYR A 4 -31.43 -63.23 -35.46
N LEU A 5 -30.54 -63.34 -36.46
CA LEU A 5 -29.25 -62.67 -36.46
C LEU A 5 -29.40 -61.13 -36.54
N GLN A 6 -30.38 -60.67 -37.31
CA GLN A 6 -30.71 -59.24 -37.45
C GLN A 6 -31.33 -58.69 -36.15
N TYR A 7 -32.25 -59.43 -35.54
CA TYR A 7 -32.84 -59.11 -34.23
C TYR A 7 -31.76 -58.96 -33.14
N MET A 8 -30.81 -59.91 -33.08
CA MET A 8 -29.68 -59.87 -32.14
C MET A 8 -28.73 -58.67 -32.37
N LYS A 9 -28.53 -58.25 -33.62
CA LYS A 9 -27.77 -57.01 -33.93
C LYS A 9 -28.51 -55.76 -33.44
N THR A 10 -29.81 -55.66 -33.68
CA THR A 10 -30.65 -54.54 -33.23
C THR A 10 -30.68 -54.42 -31.71
N LEU A 11 -30.85 -55.53 -30.99
CA LEU A 11 -30.77 -55.55 -29.53
C LEU A 11 -29.41 -55.06 -28.99
N ARG A 12 -28.30 -55.48 -29.62
CA ARG A 12 -26.96 -55.04 -29.22
C ARG A 12 -26.75 -53.53 -29.40
N LEU A 13 -27.23 -52.96 -30.51
CA LEU A 13 -27.19 -51.51 -30.76
C LEU A 13 -28.04 -50.74 -29.74
N GLN A 14 -29.25 -51.21 -29.45
CA GLN A 14 -30.13 -50.64 -28.42
C GLN A 14 -29.48 -50.65 -27.03
N MET A 15 -28.77 -51.72 -26.67
CA MET A 15 -28.01 -51.80 -25.41
C MET A 15 -26.83 -50.82 -25.37
N SER A 16 -26.10 -50.65 -26.48
CA SER A 16 -25.00 -49.66 -26.58
C SER A 16 -25.54 -48.24 -26.37
N ALA A 17 -26.54 -47.84 -27.16
CA ALA A 17 -27.16 -46.52 -27.08
C ALA A 17 -27.73 -46.22 -25.68
N LYS A 18 -28.32 -47.22 -25.00
CA LYS A 18 -28.80 -47.07 -23.61
C LYS A 18 -27.66 -46.89 -22.60
N SER A 19 -26.51 -47.51 -22.82
CA SER A 19 -25.31 -47.33 -22.00
C SER A 19 -24.69 -45.94 -22.21
N GLU A 20 -24.56 -45.52 -23.47
CA GLU A 20 -24.05 -44.20 -23.86
C GLU A 20 -24.94 -43.08 -23.30
N LEU A 21 -26.27 -43.20 -23.40
CA LEU A 21 -27.22 -42.25 -22.82
C LEU A 21 -27.10 -42.17 -21.29
N LYS A 22 -26.88 -43.30 -20.61
CA LYS A 22 -26.66 -43.34 -19.16
C LYS A 22 -25.39 -42.57 -18.80
N GLN A 23 -24.29 -42.83 -19.50
CA GLN A 23 -23.02 -42.16 -19.23
C GLN A 23 -23.08 -40.66 -19.55
N PHE A 24 -23.72 -40.26 -20.65
CA PHE A 24 -23.97 -38.84 -20.96
C PHE A 24 -24.74 -38.13 -19.85
N LYS A 25 -25.74 -38.80 -19.23
CA LYS A 25 -26.47 -38.24 -18.09
C LYS A 25 -25.56 -38.07 -16.86
N GLU A 26 -24.76 -39.08 -16.53
CA GLU A 26 -23.80 -39.02 -15.41
C GLU A 26 -22.76 -37.92 -15.63
N ASP A 27 -22.31 -37.70 -16.87
CA ASP A 27 -21.38 -36.64 -17.26
C ASP A 27 -22.03 -35.25 -17.16
N ALA A 28 -23.27 -35.10 -17.60
CA ALA A 28 -24.05 -33.87 -17.43
C ALA A 28 -24.27 -33.52 -15.94
N GLU A 29 -24.55 -34.50 -15.09
CA GLU A 29 -24.67 -34.32 -13.64
C GLU A 29 -23.32 -33.95 -12.99
N ARG A 30 -22.21 -34.55 -13.42
CA ARG A 30 -20.85 -34.16 -12.98
C ARG A 30 -20.51 -32.73 -13.39
N MET A 31 -20.78 -32.36 -14.64
CA MET A 31 -20.57 -31.01 -15.16
C MET A 31 -21.42 -29.98 -14.42
N MET A 32 -22.68 -30.29 -14.10
CA MET A 32 -23.56 -29.41 -13.34
C MET A 32 -23.03 -29.13 -11.93
N ARG A 33 -22.51 -30.15 -11.23
CA ARG A 33 -21.85 -29.99 -9.93
C ARG A 33 -20.60 -29.10 -10.03
N ALA A 34 -19.70 -29.40 -10.96
CA ALA A 34 -18.48 -28.60 -11.17
C ALA A 34 -18.79 -27.13 -11.52
N LYS A 35 -19.82 -26.86 -12.34
CA LYS A 35 -20.29 -25.50 -12.62
C LYS A 35 -20.78 -24.79 -11.35
N GLY A 36 -21.51 -25.48 -10.48
CA GLY A 36 -21.96 -24.93 -9.19
C GLY A 36 -20.81 -24.56 -8.25
N GLU A 37 -19.77 -25.40 -8.19
CA GLU A 37 -18.53 -25.14 -7.43
C GLU A 37 -17.78 -23.91 -7.98
N ILE A 38 -17.60 -23.82 -9.30
CA ILE A 38 -16.97 -22.67 -9.97
C ILE A 38 -17.75 -21.38 -9.70
N CYS A 39 -19.08 -21.37 -9.86
CA CYS A 39 -19.91 -20.21 -9.54
C CYS A 39 -19.77 -19.77 -8.07
N SER A 40 -19.65 -20.74 -7.15
CA SER A 40 -19.45 -20.45 -5.72
C SER A 40 -18.09 -19.80 -5.46
N GLN A 41 -17.03 -20.25 -6.13
CA GLN A 41 -15.69 -19.65 -6.06
C GLN A 41 -15.66 -18.23 -6.65
N ILE A 42 -16.33 -18.00 -7.78
CA ILE A 42 -16.44 -16.66 -8.40
C ILE A 42 -17.14 -15.68 -7.45
N LEU A 43 -18.28 -16.06 -6.87
CA LEU A 43 -19.01 -15.23 -5.89
C LEU A 43 -18.20 -14.93 -4.62
N GLU A 44 -17.33 -15.85 -4.21
CA GLU A 44 -16.40 -15.68 -3.09
C GLU A 44 -15.25 -14.72 -3.43
N GLN A 45 -14.70 -14.81 -4.64
CA GLN A 45 -13.68 -13.86 -5.11
C GLN A 45 -14.23 -12.45 -5.32
N GLN A 46 -15.44 -12.32 -5.89
CA GLN A 46 -16.12 -11.03 -6.04
C GLN A 46 -16.31 -10.33 -4.69
N ARG A 47 -16.76 -11.04 -3.64
CA ARG A 47 -16.87 -10.48 -2.29
C ARG A 47 -15.53 -10.02 -1.71
N LYS A 48 -14.43 -10.72 -2.01
CA LYS A 48 -13.07 -10.31 -1.59
C LYS A 48 -12.60 -9.07 -2.35
N ILE A 49 -12.88 -8.97 -3.65
CA ILE A 49 -12.57 -7.78 -4.46
C ILE A 49 -13.28 -6.56 -3.88
N THR A 50 -14.59 -6.62 -3.64
CA THR A 50 -15.37 -5.50 -3.06
C THR A 50 -14.87 -5.09 -1.66
N SER A 51 -14.40 -6.03 -0.85
CA SER A 51 -13.77 -5.71 0.44
C SER A 51 -12.45 -4.95 0.27
N LEU A 52 -11.60 -5.36 -0.68
CA LEU A 52 -10.33 -4.71 -0.95
C LEU A 52 -10.50 -3.33 -1.62
N GLU A 53 -11.49 -3.18 -2.50
CA GLU A 53 -11.87 -1.88 -3.08
C GLU A 53 -12.28 -0.88 -1.99
N HIS A 54 -13.05 -1.33 -1.00
CA HIS A 54 -13.40 -0.52 0.17
C HIS A 54 -12.16 -0.11 0.98
N ASP A 55 -11.28 -1.06 1.31
CA ASP A 55 -10.03 -0.78 2.05
C ASP A 55 -9.14 0.22 1.30
N ILE A 56 -9.01 0.09 -0.04
CA ILE A 56 -8.27 1.03 -0.90
C ILE A 56 -8.85 2.44 -0.81
N CYS A 57 -10.18 2.60 -0.80
CA CYS A 57 -10.83 3.90 -0.65
C CYS A 57 -10.52 4.53 0.72
N THR A 58 -10.65 3.76 1.80
CA THR A 58 -10.35 4.23 3.17
C THR A 58 -8.87 4.59 3.35
N LEU A 59 -7.95 3.81 2.78
CA LEU A 59 -6.52 4.12 2.80
C LEU A 59 -6.20 5.39 2.00
N SER A 60 -6.85 5.60 0.86
CA SER A 60 -6.68 6.81 0.04
C SER A 60 -7.13 8.07 0.78
N GLN A 61 -8.31 8.03 1.39
CA GLN A 61 -8.81 9.11 2.25
C GLN A 61 -7.87 9.41 3.44
N THR A 62 -7.33 8.36 4.06
CA THR A 62 -6.39 8.50 5.19
C THR A 62 -5.08 9.16 4.73
N LEU A 63 -4.59 8.83 3.53
CA LEU A 63 -3.38 9.44 2.95
C LEU A 63 -3.58 10.93 2.64
N GLU A 64 -4.74 11.32 2.11
CA GLU A 64 -5.10 12.72 1.87
C GLU A 64 -5.07 13.55 3.17
N LEU A 65 -5.68 13.03 4.25
CA LEU A 65 -5.68 13.67 5.56
C LEU A 65 -4.26 13.83 6.13
N ILE A 66 -3.42 12.79 6.06
CA ILE A 66 -2.01 12.86 6.49
C ILE A 66 -1.24 13.90 5.68
N GLN A 67 -1.49 13.99 4.37
CA GLN A 67 -0.84 14.97 3.51
C GLN A 67 -1.30 16.40 3.82
N GLN A 68 -2.56 16.61 4.16
CA GLN A 68 -3.09 17.89 4.63
C GLN A 68 -2.49 18.31 5.99
N GLU A 69 -2.41 17.40 6.97
CA GLU A 69 -1.76 17.67 8.26
C GLU A 69 -0.28 18.02 8.09
N LYS A 70 0.45 17.27 7.24
CA LYS A 70 1.87 17.53 6.93
C LYS A 70 2.07 18.95 6.40
N VAL A 71 1.23 19.42 5.49
CA VAL A 71 1.29 20.79 4.96
C VAL A 71 0.99 21.83 6.05
N SER A 72 -0.04 21.60 6.87
CA SER A 72 -0.41 22.47 7.99
C SER A 72 0.71 22.59 9.04
N LEU A 73 1.32 21.48 9.43
CA LEU A 73 2.46 21.45 10.37
C LEU A 73 3.71 22.10 9.76
N GLY A 74 3.98 21.86 8.48
CA GLY A 74 5.09 22.50 7.75
C GLY A 74 4.98 24.03 7.79
N ALA A 75 3.79 24.58 7.54
CA ALA A 75 3.55 26.03 7.63
C ALA A 75 3.83 26.58 9.04
N LYS A 76 3.33 25.91 10.09
CA LYS A 76 3.57 26.30 11.50
C LYS A 76 5.04 26.25 11.90
N ILE A 77 5.80 25.29 11.38
CA ILE A 77 7.26 25.19 11.62
C ILE A 77 7.99 26.37 10.97
N ILE A 78 7.65 26.71 9.71
CA ILE A 78 8.23 27.87 9.01
C ILE A 78 7.92 29.18 9.73
N GLU A 79 6.66 29.38 10.15
CA GLU A 79 6.24 30.55 10.93
C GLU A 79 7.06 30.69 12.23
N LYS A 80 7.19 29.60 12.99
CA LYS A 80 7.96 29.58 14.25
C LYS A 80 9.47 29.79 14.02
N SER A 81 10.01 29.27 12.93
CA SER A 81 11.41 29.51 12.52
C SER A 81 11.65 30.98 12.19
N ASN A 82 10.74 31.60 11.43
CA ASN A 82 10.81 33.02 11.07
C ASN A 82 10.67 33.94 12.30
N TYR A 83 9.86 33.55 13.29
CA TYR A 83 9.77 34.25 14.57
C TYR A 83 11.09 34.23 15.33
N TYR A 84 11.72 33.06 15.49
CA TYR A 84 13.00 32.96 16.22
C TYR A 84 14.16 33.62 15.48
N ALA A 85 14.17 33.61 14.14
CA ALA A 85 15.15 34.37 13.35
C ALA A 85 15.11 35.86 13.70
N LYS A 86 13.92 36.48 13.68
CA LYS A 86 13.73 37.89 14.06
C LYS A 86 14.14 38.19 15.51
N VAL A 87 13.85 37.29 16.45
CA VAL A 87 14.28 37.43 17.85
C VAL A 87 15.80 37.36 17.98
N SER A 88 16.47 36.48 17.22
CA SER A 88 17.93 36.39 17.18
C SER A 88 18.56 37.64 16.56
N GLU A 89 17.96 38.20 15.51
CA GLU A 89 18.39 39.46 14.89
C GLU A 89 18.26 40.64 15.87
N ASP A 90 17.12 40.80 16.54
CA ASP A 90 16.89 41.83 17.55
C ASP A 90 17.88 41.76 18.74
N ILE A 91 18.17 40.55 19.23
CA ILE A 91 19.20 40.33 20.26
C ILE A 91 20.60 40.72 19.74
N SER A 92 20.92 40.35 18.50
CA SER A 92 22.23 40.63 17.89
C SER A 92 22.44 42.14 17.68
N LEU A 93 21.41 42.85 17.23
CA LEU A 93 21.42 44.31 17.10
C LEU A 93 21.62 44.99 18.45
N LYS A 94 20.86 44.61 19.48
CA LYS A 94 21.02 45.16 20.84
C LYS A 94 22.40 44.92 21.44
N PHE A 95 23.01 43.77 21.14
CA PHE A 95 24.37 43.48 21.58
C PHE A 95 25.42 44.32 20.82
N GLN A 96 25.22 44.53 19.51
CA GLN A 96 26.07 45.40 18.70
C GLN A 96 25.99 46.86 19.19
N ASP A 97 24.78 47.39 19.44
CA ASP A 97 24.58 48.74 20.00
C ASP A 97 25.31 48.92 21.34
N GLN A 98 25.29 47.90 22.21
CA GLN A 98 26.03 47.91 23.47
C GLN A 98 27.55 47.89 23.25
N GLN A 99 28.04 47.06 22.33
CA GLN A 99 29.46 46.98 21.99
C GLN A 99 29.98 48.30 21.42
N ASP A 100 29.22 48.93 20.51
CA ASP A 100 29.59 50.20 19.88
C ASP A 100 29.56 51.36 20.89
N TRP A 101 28.62 51.36 21.84
CA TRP A 101 28.61 52.31 22.95
C TRP A 101 29.83 52.17 23.87
N VAL A 102 30.25 50.93 24.19
CA VAL A 102 31.48 50.68 24.97
C VAL A 102 32.71 51.17 24.20
N ASN A 103 32.83 50.82 22.92
CA ASN A 103 33.94 51.23 22.06
C ASN A 103 34.04 52.78 21.99
N ALA A 104 32.92 53.47 21.77
CA ALA A 104 32.87 54.93 21.70
C ALA A 104 33.20 55.62 23.04
N ASN A 105 32.94 54.97 24.17
CA ASN A 105 33.33 55.47 25.49
C ASN A 105 34.82 55.28 25.79
N MET A 106 35.40 54.13 25.41
CA MET A 106 36.84 53.87 25.56
C MET A 106 37.69 54.89 24.79
N ILE A 107 37.31 55.20 23.55
CA ILE A 107 37.99 56.18 22.70
C ILE A 107 38.00 57.60 23.31
N ARG A 108 36.98 57.98 24.10
CA ARG A 108 37.02 59.27 24.83
C ARG A 108 38.01 59.27 25.99
N GLY A 109 38.11 58.17 26.75
CA GLY A 109 39.04 58.09 27.89
C GLY A 109 40.50 58.23 27.46
N GLU A 110 40.87 57.56 26.36
CA GLU A 110 42.23 57.61 25.81
C GLU A 110 42.60 59.00 25.24
N ALA A 111 41.61 59.79 24.80
CA ALA A 111 41.80 61.16 24.35
C ALA A 111 42.03 62.16 25.51
N GLU A 112 41.54 61.85 26.72
CA GLU A 112 41.65 62.73 27.89
C GLU A 112 42.91 62.46 28.74
N GLU A 113 43.43 61.22 28.80
CA GLU A 113 44.63 60.91 29.59
C GLU A 113 45.96 61.41 28.99
N HIS A 114 46.05 61.65 27.67
CA HIS A 114 47.28 62.16 27.05
C HIS A 114 47.53 63.68 27.27
N GLY A 115 46.71 64.32 28.13
CA GLY A 115 46.60 65.78 28.25
C GLY A 115 47.19 66.46 29.49
N LEU A 116 47.95 65.80 30.39
CA LEU A 116 48.57 66.51 31.52
C LEU A 116 49.93 65.96 31.99
N VAL A 117 50.97 66.79 31.90
CA VAL A 117 52.35 66.51 32.35
C VAL A 117 52.84 67.62 33.28
N LYS A 118 53.41 67.25 34.45
CA LYS A 118 54.04 68.10 35.51
C LYS A 118 53.01 68.95 36.29
N PHE A 119 53.17 69.29 37.58
CA PHE A 119 54.32 69.42 38.50
C PHE A 119 53.78 69.20 39.97
N GLU A 120 54.51 69.06 41.08
CA GLU A 120 55.95 69.04 41.44
C GLU A 120 56.13 68.21 42.76
N THR A 121 57.31 68.23 43.39
CA THR A 121 57.65 67.59 44.69
C THR A 121 57.70 68.58 45.87
N ALA A 122 57.30 68.17 47.09
CA ALA A 122 58.20 68.08 48.28
C ALA A 122 57.53 68.06 49.68
N LYS A 123 58.26 67.42 50.62
CA LYS A 123 58.38 67.66 52.07
C LYS A 123 57.62 66.73 53.05
N ARG A 124 58.17 66.64 54.27
CA ARG A 124 58.22 65.47 55.19
C ARG A 124 57.79 65.85 56.61
N GLY A 125 57.19 64.88 57.33
CA GLY A 125 57.02 64.85 58.80
C GLY A 125 55.62 65.27 59.26
N SER A 126 55.06 64.78 60.38
CA SER A 126 55.44 63.68 61.30
C SER A 126 54.25 63.41 62.25
N GLU A 127 54.11 62.18 62.76
CA GLU A 127 53.45 61.72 64.02
C GLU A 127 52.37 62.64 64.66
N THR A 128 51.10 62.24 64.88
CA THR A 128 50.67 61.28 65.94
C THR A 128 49.17 60.88 65.86
N GLU A 129 48.88 59.69 66.41
CA GLU A 129 47.67 59.21 67.13
C GLU A 129 46.23 59.72 66.82
N GLY A 130 45.39 58.79 66.35
CA GLY A 130 44.17 58.36 67.05
C GLY A 130 42.87 59.18 66.97
N SER A 131 41.85 58.67 66.25
CA SER A 131 40.43 58.65 66.69
C SER A 131 39.58 57.73 65.80
N TYR A 132 38.32 57.52 66.18
CA TYR A 132 37.46 56.36 65.84
C TYR A 132 36.39 56.59 64.75
N ASP A 133 35.75 55.46 64.39
CA ASP A 133 34.44 55.25 63.75
C ASP A 133 34.21 55.50 62.24
N THR A 134 34.12 54.35 61.55
CA THR A 134 33.10 53.95 60.56
C THR A 134 32.55 54.98 59.55
N VAL A 135 32.75 54.68 58.24
CA VAL A 135 31.67 54.21 57.33
C VAL A 135 32.24 53.84 55.94
N GLY A 136 31.86 52.68 55.41
CA GLY A 136 31.51 52.54 53.99
C GLY A 136 32.59 52.58 52.89
N GLY A 137 33.78 52.03 53.09
CA GLY A 137 34.72 51.78 51.98
C GLY A 137 34.65 50.35 51.44
N ILE A 138 34.17 50.13 50.20
CA ILE A 138 34.22 48.82 49.54
C ILE A 138 35.66 48.54 49.10
N SER A 139 36.44 47.92 49.99
CA SER A 139 37.79 47.44 49.66
C SER A 139 37.71 46.22 48.74
N GLY A 140 38.54 46.19 47.70
CA GLY A 140 38.52 45.14 46.69
C GLY A 140 38.96 43.78 47.23
N THR A 141 38.00 42.90 47.54
CA THR A 141 38.29 41.51 47.95
C THR A 141 38.87 40.72 46.78
N ARG A 142 40.21 40.62 46.72
CA ARG A 142 40.91 39.65 45.88
C ARG A 142 40.61 38.24 46.40
N ILE A 143 39.69 37.54 45.74
CA ILE A 143 39.34 36.16 46.08
C ILE A 143 40.54 35.24 45.81
N TYR A 144 41.10 34.66 46.87
CA TYR A 144 41.97 33.49 46.79
C TYR A 144 41.17 32.25 47.20
N CYS A 145 40.86 31.39 46.23
CA CYS A 145 40.31 30.06 46.52
C CYS A 145 41.47 29.09 46.83
N SER A 146 41.68 28.77 48.11
CA SER A 146 42.44 27.58 48.50
C SER A 146 41.48 26.37 48.57
N PRO A 147 41.67 25.33 47.76
CA PRO A 147 40.87 24.12 47.86
C PRO A 147 41.39 23.26 49.02
N ASN A 148 40.54 22.99 50.02
CA ASN A 148 40.41 21.74 50.79
C ASN A 148 39.74 21.98 52.16
N ASN A 149 38.41 21.87 52.20
CA ASN A 149 37.69 21.27 53.35
C ASN A 149 36.21 21.07 53.00
N LEU A 150 35.88 19.90 52.43
CA LEU A 150 34.51 19.38 52.50
C LEU A 150 34.41 18.47 53.73
N VAL A 151 33.78 18.96 54.79
CA VAL A 151 33.37 18.11 55.91
C VAL A 151 32.10 17.36 55.51
N LEU A 152 32.23 16.05 55.29
CA LEU A 152 31.15 15.16 54.88
C LEU A 152 30.23 14.84 56.07
N ASN A 153 29.05 15.46 56.15
CA ASN A 153 28.02 15.13 57.14
C ASN A 153 26.59 15.23 56.56
N SER A 154 26.20 14.26 55.72
CA SER A 154 24.82 13.75 55.55
C SER A 154 24.71 12.90 54.28
N CYS A 155 24.82 11.57 54.38
CA CYS A 155 24.78 10.68 53.22
C CYS A 155 23.70 9.58 53.28
N HIS A 156 22.74 9.67 54.21
CA HIS A 156 21.68 8.65 54.32
C HIS A 156 20.42 8.94 53.47
N GLY A 157 20.21 10.19 53.03
CA GLY A 157 19.07 10.56 52.18
C GLY A 157 19.32 10.34 50.67
N LEU A 158 20.50 10.73 50.19
CA LEU A 158 20.84 10.73 48.75
C LEU A 158 20.88 9.33 48.12
N ALA A 159 21.30 8.31 48.87
CA ALA A 159 21.37 6.93 48.38
C ALA A 159 19.99 6.32 48.02
N SER A 160 18.92 6.78 48.67
CA SER A 160 17.55 6.37 48.36
C SER A 160 17.07 6.98 47.04
N VAL A 161 17.24 8.29 46.90
CA VAL A 161 16.84 9.07 45.70
C VAL A 161 17.59 8.60 44.45
N LEU A 162 18.89 8.30 44.58
CA LEU A 162 19.69 7.74 43.49
C LEU A 162 19.20 6.36 43.05
N LYS A 163 18.89 5.44 43.99
CA LYS A 163 18.38 4.09 43.62
C LYS A 163 17.07 4.16 42.86
N HIS A 164 16.13 5.02 43.29
CA HIS A 164 14.82 5.13 42.64
C HIS A 164 14.90 5.77 41.24
N ASN A 165 15.76 6.78 41.06
CA ASN A 165 15.97 7.40 39.74
C ASN A 165 16.70 6.47 38.76
N VAL A 166 17.73 5.75 39.19
CA VAL A 166 18.48 4.84 38.29
C VAL A 166 17.59 3.68 37.81
N LEU A 167 16.78 3.08 38.68
CA LEU A 167 15.85 2.01 38.29
C LEU A 167 14.79 2.48 37.29
N SER A 168 14.22 3.68 37.49
CA SER A 168 13.25 4.27 36.55
C SER A 168 13.88 4.56 35.18
N ASN A 169 15.09 5.11 35.16
CA ASN A 169 15.77 5.49 33.92
C ASN A 169 16.27 4.27 33.11
N VAL A 170 16.69 3.19 33.80
CA VAL A 170 17.03 1.91 33.14
C VAL A 170 15.78 1.20 32.61
N GLY A 171 14.65 1.27 33.33
CA GLY A 171 13.37 0.72 32.85
C GLY A 171 12.91 1.35 31.54
N LEU A 172 12.96 2.68 31.44
CA LEU A 172 12.64 3.41 30.20
C LEU A 172 13.56 3.01 29.03
N GLN A 173 14.88 2.97 29.26
CA GLN A 173 15.87 2.56 28.25
C GLN A 173 15.80 1.07 27.82
N VAL A 174 15.09 0.22 28.55
CA VAL A 174 14.85 -1.18 28.16
C VAL A 174 13.61 -1.28 27.28
N GLU A 175 12.55 -0.56 27.60
CA GLU A 175 11.30 -0.60 26.83
C GLU A 175 11.42 0.14 25.49
N GLU A 176 12.08 1.31 25.46
CA GLU A 176 12.44 2.01 24.21
C GLU A 176 13.24 1.10 23.24
N ARG A 177 14.06 0.18 23.78
CA ARG A 177 14.81 -0.79 22.96
C ARG A 177 13.97 -1.94 22.44
N LYS A 178 12.95 -2.40 23.17
CA LYS A 178 12.00 -3.41 22.67
C LYS A 178 11.16 -2.84 21.53
N ASP A 179 10.67 -1.61 21.68
CA ASP A 179 9.89 -0.93 20.64
C ASP A 179 10.72 -0.66 19.39
N LEU A 180 12.01 -0.30 19.55
CA LEU A 180 12.94 -0.14 18.43
C LEU A 180 13.17 -1.45 17.64
N GLU A 181 13.41 -2.57 18.32
CA GLU A 181 13.62 -3.86 17.63
C GLU A 181 12.31 -4.37 16.99
N SER A 182 11.17 -4.18 17.66
CA SER A 182 9.82 -4.44 17.11
C SER A 182 9.54 -3.60 15.84
N ALA A 183 9.92 -2.32 15.83
CA ALA A 183 9.79 -1.46 14.66
C ALA A 183 10.71 -1.89 13.50
N LYS A 184 11.92 -2.34 13.81
CA LYS A 184 12.92 -2.84 12.86
C LYS A 184 12.50 -4.17 12.22
N ASP A 185 11.90 -5.08 12.97
CA ASP A 185 11.30 -6.32 12.43
C ASP A 185 10.12 -6.02 11.51
N LYS A 186 9.22 -5.11 11.91
CA LYS A 186 8.12 -4.63 11.06
C LYS A 186 8.64 -3.99 9.76
N LEU A 187 9.70 -3.17 9.84
CA LEU A 187 10.33 -2.57 8.65
C LEU A 187 10.94 -3.62 7.72
N SER A 188 11.58 -4.65 8.28
CA SER A 188 12.10 -5.82 7.53
C SER A 188 10.98 -6.58 6.81
N GLN A 189 9.84 -6.80 7.49
CA GLN A 189 8.66 -7.42 6.90
C GLN A 189 8.05 -6.57 5.77
N VAL A 190 7.86 -5.26 6.00
CA VAL A 190 7.35 -4.32 4.99
C VAL A 190 8.27 -4.27 3.76
N SER A 191 9.59 -4.30 3.95
CA SER A 191 10.57 -4.34 2.85
C SER A 191 10.41 -5.62 2.00
N LYS A 192 10.25 -6.79 2.64
CA LYS A 192 9.99 -8.06 1.93
C LYS A 192 8.67 -8.03 1.16
N MET A 193 7.60 -7.53 1.77
CA MET A 193 6.28 -7.38 1.13
C MET A 193 6.35 -6.42 -0.07
N LYS A 194 7.08 -5.30 0.06
CA LYS A 194 7.31 -4.37 -1.05
C LYS A 194 8.01 -5.04 -2.23
N CYS A 195 9.05 -5.84 -1.99
CA CYS A 195 9.73 -6.59 -3.05
C CYS A 195 8.80 -7.58 -3.75
N ALA A 196 7.92 -8.28 -3.01
CA ALA A 196 6.94 -9.18 -3.59
C ALA A 196 5.91 -8.44 -4.46
N VAL A 197 5.36 -7.33 -3.99
CA VAL A 197 4.40 -6.50 -4.77
C VAL A 197 5.06 -5.93 -6.03
N VAL A 198 6.31 -5.47 -5.96
CA VAL A 198 7.05 -5.00 -7.15
C VAL A 198 7.23 -6.11 -8.19
N LEU A 199 7.49 -7.35 -7.75
CA LEU A 199 7.62 -8.51 -8.63
C LEU A 199 6.27 -8.87 -9.29
N GLU A 200 5.17 -8.93 -8.53
CA GLU A 200 3.85 -9.21 -9.11
C GLU A 200 3.38 -8.11 -10.05
N ASN A 201 3.62 -6.83 -9.74
CA ASN A 201 3.35 -5.71 -10.64
C ASN A 201 4.12 -5.85 -11.97
N SER A 202 5.37 -6.35 -11.93
CA SER A 202 6.15 -6.61 -13.15
C SER A 202 5.56 -7.73 -14.00
N LYS A 203 4.99 -8.78 -13.37
CA LYS A 203 4.32 -9.87 -14.11
C LYS A 203 2.99 -9.41 -14.70
N ILE A 204 2.18 -8.69 -13.92
CA ILE A 204 0.91 -8.11 -14.39
C ILE A 204 1.17 -7.18 -15.59
N GLY A 205 2.23 -6.38 -15.54
CA GLY A 205 2.65 -5.55 -16.69
C GLY A 205 3.00 -6.35 -17.95
N GLN A 206 3.65 -7.52 -17.79
CA GLN A 206 3.91 -8.43 -18.92
C GLN A 206 2.61 -9.01 -19.49
N SER A 207 1.72 -9.54 -18.63
CA SER A 207 0.44 -10.11 -19.09
C SER A 207 -0.51 -9.07 -19.71
N ILE A 208 -0.47 -7.81 -19.28
CA ILE A 208 -1.21 -6.72 -19.93
C ILE A 208 -0.68 -6.48 -21.36
N GLU A 209 0.64 -6.47 -21.56
CA GLU A 209 1.22 -6.27 -22.89
C GLU A 209 1.01 -7.49 -23.79
N GLU A 210 1.00 -8.71 -23.25
CA GLU A 210 0.60 -9.95 -23.96
C GLU A 210 -0.84 -9.84 -24.47
N VAL A 211 -1.82 -9.59 -23.60
CA VAL A 211 -3.24 -9.41 -23.98
C VAL A 211 -3.44 -8.26 -24.96
N LYS A 212 -2.69 -7.17 -24.82
CA LYS A 212 -2.71 -6.03 -25.75
C LYS A 212 -2.17 -6.38 -27.14
N ASN A 213 -1.20 -7.31 -27.23
CA ASN A 213 -0.74 -7.83 -28.51
C ASN A 213 -1.76 -8.79 -29.14
N GLU A 214 -2.36 -9.70 -28.36
CA GLU A 214 -3.48 -10.53 -28.83
C GLU A 214 -4.67 -9.69 -29.33
N LEU A 215 -4.96 -8.57 -28.66
CA LEU A 215 -5.99 -7.62 -29.09
C LEU A 215 -5.68 -7.04 -30.49
N ASN A 216 -4.40 -6.87 -30.84
CA ASN A 216 -3.97 -6.37 -32.15
C ASN A 216 -4.15 -7.39 -33.29
N ASP A 217 -4.23 -8.69 -33.00
CA ASP A 217 -4.46 -9.74 -34.00
C ASP A 217 -5.91 -9.77 -34.54
N PHE A 218 -6.86 -9.19 -33.80
CA PHE A 218 -8.23 -9.02 -34.31
C PHE A 218 -8.30 -7.99 -35.45
N LYS A 219 -9.44 -7.93 -36.14
CA LYS A 219 -9.68 -6.91 -37.17
C LYS A 219 -9.89 -5.52 -36.53
N PRO A 220 -9.43 -4.42 -37.17
CA PRO A 220 -9.63 -3.06 -36.65
C PRO A 220 -11.09 -2.71 -36.38
N GLU A 221 -12.01 -3.21 -37.21
CA GLU A 221 -13.46 -2.96 -37.08
C GLU A 221 -14.05 -3.62 -35.84
N LEU A 222 -13.52 -4.79 -35.42
CA LEU A 222 -13.91 -5.46 -34.18
C LEU A 222 -13.34 -4.76 -32.95
N ARG A 223 -12.11 -4.22 -33.03
CA ARG A 223 -11.52 -3.40 -31.95
C ARG A 223 -12.18 -2.04 -31.75
N ALA A 224 -12.79 -1.49 -32.80
CA ALA A 224 -13.45 -0.19 -32.77
C ALA A 224 -14.94 -0.28 -32.35
N MET A 225 -15.48 -1.48 -32.27
CA MET A 225 -16.82 -1.77 -31.76
C MET A 225 -16.84 -1.66 -30.24
N ASP A 226 -17.93 -1.15 -29.67
CA ASP A 226 -18.11 -1.11 -28.21
C ASP A 226 -18.55 -2.48 -27.66
N ASP A 227 -18.26 -2.70 -26.37
CA ASP A 227 -18.53 -3.98 -25.70
C ASP A 227 -20.01 -4.39 -25.74
N VAL A 228 -20.95 -3.42 -25.72
CA VAL A 228 -22.39 -3.71 -25.72
C VAL A 228 -22.83 -4.22 -27.09
N THR A 229 -22.44 -3.52 -28.17
CA THR A 229 -22.69 -3.99 -29.54
C THR A 229 -22.05 -5.36 -29.79
N LEU A 230 -20.84 -5.60 -29.28
CA LEU A 230 -20.15 -6.89 -29.42
C LEU A 230 -20.86 -8.03 -28.65
N GLU A 231 -21.43 -7.75 -27.47
CA GLU A 231 -22.23 -8.70 -26.69
C GLU A 231 -23.58 -9.00 -27.39
N GLU A 232 -24.23 -7.99 -27.96
CA GLU A 232 -25.49 -8.15 -28.71
C GLU A 232 -25.30 -9.00 -29.97
N GLU A 233 -24.27 -8.74 -30.77
CA GLU A 233 -23.91 -9.56 -31.96
C GLU A 233 -23.54 -11.00 -31.56
N SER A 234 -22.75 -11.19 -30.50
CA SER A 234 -22.42 -12.52 -29.97
C SER A 234 -23.69 -13.31 -29.58
N LYS A 235 -24.65 -12.64 -28.94
CA LYS A 235 -25.93 -13.22 -28.54
C LYS A 235 -26.84 -13.53 -29.74
N ALA A 236 -26.85 -12.69 -30.78
CA ALA A 236 -27.56 -12.94 -32.03
C ALA A 236 -27.00 -14.19 -32.73
N LEU A 237 -25.68 -14.28 -32.90
CA LEU A 237 -25.00 -15.44 -33.49
C LEU A 237 -25.26 -16.75 -32.71
N LEU A 238 -25.33 -16.69 -31.38
CA LEU A 238 -25.70 -17.85 -30.56
C LEU A 238 -27.17 -18.27 -30.76
N SER A 239 -28.08 -17.32 -30.97
CA SER A 239 -29.49 -17.58 -31.29
C SER A 239 -29.65 -18.22 -32.67
N ASP A 240 -28.98 -17.67 -33.69
CA ASP A 240 -29.01 -18.21 -35.06
C ASP A 240 -28.45 -19.63 -35.09
N LYS A 241 -27.30 -19.87 -34.44
CA LYS A 241 -26.72 -21.19 -34.27
C LYS A 241 -27.66 -22.18 -33.58
N ALA A 242 -28.43 -21.74 -32.58
CA ALA A 242 -29.44 -22.59 -31.96
C ALA A 242 -30.53 -22.97 -32.98
N GLY A 243 -31.08 -22.00 -33.71
CA GLY A 243 -32.06 -22.22 -34.78
C GLY A 243 -31.57 -23.16 -35.89
N GLU A 244 -30.33 -23.00 -36.35
CA GLU A 244 -29.69 -23.91 -37.32
C GLU A 244 -29.59 -25.35 -36.80
N THR A 245 -29.27 -25.54 -35.51
CA THR A 245 -29.22 -26.89 -34.93
C THR A 245 -30.59 -27.53 -34.79
N GLU A 246 -31.64 -26.75 -34.52
CA GLU A 246 -33.03 -27.23 -34.48
C GLU A 246 -33.55 -27.58 -35.87
N TYR A 247 -33.29 -26.73 -36.87
CA TYR A 247 -33.62 -27.00 -38.26
C TYR A 247 -32.89 -28.27 -38.76
N SER A 248 -31.60 -28.40 -38.48
CA SER A 248 -30.80 -29.59 -38.82
C SER A 248 -31.36 -30.86 -38.18
N ARG A 249 -31.80 -30.79 -36.92
CA ARG A 249 -32.44 -31.90 -36.21
C ARG A 249 -33.79 -32.27 -36.83
N SER A 250 -34.61 -31.29 -37.18
CA SER A 250 -35.89 -31.50 -37.89
C SER A 250 -35.69 -32.18 -39.25
N LEU A 251 -34.66 -31.80 -40.01
CA LEU A 251 -34.30 -32.48 -41.26
C LEU A 251 -33.87 -33.94 -41.03
N GLN A 252 -33.06 -34.21 -39.99
CA GLN A 252 -32.68 -35.58 -39.62
C GLN A 252 -33.90 -36.44 -39.26
N ASP A 253 -34.84 -35.90 -38.49
CA ASP A 253 -36.10 -36.58 -38.14
C ASP A 253 -36.99 -36.86 -39.36
N GLN A 254 -37.06 -35.92 -40.32
CA GLN A 254 -37.79 -36.12 -41.58
C GLN A 254 -37.14 -37.20 -42.44
N ILE A 255 -35.80 -37.20 -42.55
CA ILE A 255 -35.04 -38.24 -43.24
C ILE A 255 -35.25 -39.61 -42.59
N ALA A 256 -35.31 -39.69 -41.26
CA ALA A 256 -35.60 -40.92 -40.53
C ALA A 256 -37.00 -41.47 -40.86
N LYS A 257 -38.03 -40.61 -40.85
CA LYS A 257 -39.41 -40.98 -41.23
C LYS A 257 -39.50 -41.48 -42.67
N LEU A 258 -38.85 -40.81 -43.62
CA LEU A 258 -38.82 -41.24 -45.03
C LEU A 258 -38.11 -42.60 -45.21
N LYS A 259 -37.03 -42.85 -44.48
CA LYS A 259 -36.34 -44.16 -44.45
C LYS A 259 -37.23 -45.27 -43.89
N GLU A 260 -38.10 -44.97 -42.92
CA GLU A 260 -39.05 -45.95 -42.37
C GLU A 260 -40.16 -46.33 -43.37
N ILE A 261 -40.59 -45.38 -44.21
CA ILE A 261 -41.64 -45.58 -45.22
C ILE A 261 -41.13 -46.35 -46.46
N SER A 262 -39.82 -46.32 -46.74
CA SER A 262 -39.12 -46.96 -47.87
C SER A 262 -39.12 -48.51 -47.88
N ARG A 263 -40.11 -49.16 -47.25
CA ARG A 263 -40.23 -50.63 -47.16
C ARG A 263 -40.59 -51.24 -48.53
N VAL A 264 -40.23 -52.51 -48.69
CA VAL A 264 -40.43 -53.25 -49.95
C VAL A 264 -41.92 -53.47 -50.21
N ILE A 265 -42.38 -53.06 -51.38
CA ILE A 265 -43.75 -53.29 -51.87
C ILE A 265 -43.78 -54.62 -52.60
N LYS A 266 -44.53 -55.60 -52.08
CA LYS A 266 -44.84 -56.84 -52.80
C LYS A 266 -45.99 -56.58 -53.78
N CYS A 267 -45.72 -56.77 -55.07
CA CYS A 267 -46.76 -56.84 -56.07
C CYS A 267 -47.46 -58.21 -56.01
N THR A 268 -48.73 -58.25 -56.40
CA THR A 268 -49.54 -59.48 -56.50
C THR A 268 -48.97 -60.51 -57.48
N CYS A 269 -48.06 -60.12 -58.38
CA CYS A 269 -47.31 -61.04 -59.25
C CYS A 269 -46.09 -61.70 -58.57
N GLY A 270 -45.90 -61.51 -57.26
CA GLY A 270 -44.80 -62.07 -56.47
C GLY A 270 -43.48 -61.30 -56.55
N LYS A 271 -43.39 -60.25 -57.39
CA LYS A 271 -42.20 -59.39 -57.48
C LYS A 271 -42.16 -58.37 -56.34
N GLU A 272 -40.98 -58.24 -55.74
CA GLU A 272 -40.66 -57.24 -54.72
C GLU A 272 -40.07 -55.98 -55.34
N TYR A 273 -40.62 -54.81 -55.02
CA TYR A 273 -40.16 -53.51 -55.48
C TYR A 273 -39.69 -52.68 -54.29
N LYS A 274 -38.42 -52.24 -54.33
CA LYS A 274 -37.84 -51.40 -53.30
C LYS A 274 -38.07 -49.93 -53.68
N ALA A 275 -39.04 -49.29 -53.04
CA ALA A 275 -39.35 -47.87 -53.24
C ALA A 275 -38.28 -46.99 -52.57
N GLY A 276 -37.09 -46.95 -53.16
CA GLY A 276 -35.97 -46.14 -52.68
C GLY A 276 -35.90 -44.80 -53.41
N ILE A 277 -35.66 -43.72 -52.66
CA ILE A 277 -35.13 -42.49 -53.23
C ILE A 277 -33.67 -42.78 -53.61
N SER A 278 -33.37 -42.80 -54.91
CA SER A 278 -32.00 -42.82 -55.39
C SER A 278 -31.35 -41.46 -55.09
N SER A 279 -30.61 -41.38 -53.99
CA SER A 279 -29.67 -40.28 -53.76
C SER A 279 -28.49 -40.43 -54.72
N SER A 280 -28.69 -39.97 -55.95
CA SER A 280 -27.57 -39.66 -56.85
C SER A 280 -26.78 -38.52 -56.24
N THR A 281 -25.45 -38.70 -56.18
CA THR A 281 -24.47 -37.78 -55.60
C THR A 281 -24.46 -36.42 -56.30
#